data_AF-A0A8J6Y915-F1
#
_entry.id   AF-A0A8J6Y915-F1
#
_cell.length_a   1.000
_cell.length_b   1.000
_cell.length_c   1.000
_cell.angle_alpha   90.00
_cell.angle_beta   90.00
_cell.angle_gamma   90.00
#
_symmetry.space_group_name_H-M   'P 1'
#
loop_
_entity.id
_entity.type
_entity.pdbx_description
1 polymer ?
#
loop_
_entity_poly.entity_id
_entity_poly.type
_entity_poly.pdbx_seq_one_letter_code
_entity_poly.pdbx_strand_id
1 'polypeptide(L)'
;MRPVQYFSREYLKQTRRMSPEEILRFLEDFRLMHEKPAASKLISMKVPESLLAAFRFKCSERGVKYQTRIKELMTAWVQGDENNQKE
;
A
#
# COMPACT_ATOMS: atom_id res chain seq x y z
N MET A 1 32.89 0.25 18.29
CA MET A 1 32.90 1.72 18.20
C MET A 1 32.24 2.13 16.89
N ARG A 2 31.20 2.97 16.90
CA ARG A 2 30.65 3.54 15.66
C ARG A 2 31.62 4.62 15.15
N PRO A 3 31.99 4.65 13.87
CA PRO A 3 32.88 5.69 13.35
C PRO A 3 32.25 7.06 13.57
N VAL A 4 33.04 8.00 14.11
CA VAL A 4 32.63 9.39 14.28
C VAL A 4 32.78 10.07 12.93
N GLN A 5 31.67 10.57 12.39
CA GLN A 5 31.68 11.34 11.16
C GLN A 5 32.04 12.80 11.47
N TYR A 6 33.09 13.32 10.83
CA TYR A 6 33.50 14.71 10.94
C TYR A 6 32.94 15.53 9.78
N PHE A 7 32.35 16.68 10.07
CA PHE A 7 31.83 17.61 9.07
C PHE A 7 32.60 18.92 9.12
N SER A 8 33.01 19.43 7.95
CA SER A 8 33.68 20.73 7.86
C SER A 8 32.70 21.89 8.07
N ARG A 9 33.20 23.06 8.45
CA ARG A 9 32.36 24.26 8.61
C ARG A 9 31.75 24.68 7.28
N GLU A 10 32.47 24.48 6.20
CA GLU A 10 32.08 24.76 4.82
C GLU A 10 30.92 23.86 4.40
N TYR A 11 30.98 22.57 4.74
CA TYR A 11 29.91 21.60 4.51
C TYR A 11 28.63 22.01 5.27
N LEU A 12 28.76 22.38 6.55
CA LEU A 12 27.62 22.82 7.38
C LEU A 12 26.98 24.13 6.91
N LYS A 13 27.70 24.97 6.16
CA LYS A 13 27.10 26.16 5.51
C LYS A 13 26.28 25.80 4.28
N GLN A 14 26.65 24.75 3.56
CA GLN A 14 25.92 24.28 2.38
C GLN A 14 24.60 23.57 2.76
N THR A 15 24.54 22.92 3.93
CA THR A 15 23.33 22.24 4.42
C THR A 15 22.20 23.20 4.80
N ARG A 16 22.47 24.50 4.97
CA ARG A 16 21.46 25.54 5.30
C ARG A 16 20.80 26.18 4.07
N ARG A 17 20.95 25.59 2.88
CA ARG A 17 20.44 26.17 1.63
C ARG A 17 19.02 25.78 1.27
N MET A 18 18.47 24.72 1.87
CA MET A 18 17.09 24.31 1.58
C MET A 18 16.10 25.28 2.23
N SER A 19 15.11 25.68 1.44
CA SER A 19 13.93 26.37 1.92
C SER A 19 13.08 25.46 2.82
N PRO A 20 12.26 26.01 3.72
CA PRO A 20 11.32 25.23 4.53
C PRO A 20 10.41 24.31 3.70
N GLU A 21 9.98 24.75 2.52
CA GLU A 21 9.11 24.00 1.62
C GLU A 21 9.82 22.78 1.02
N GLU A 22 11.10 22.94 0.66
CA GLU A 22 11.93 21.85 0.16
C GLU A 22 12.22 20.82 1.25
N ILE A 23 12.45 21.28 2.49
CA ILE A 23 12.62 20.40 3.64
C ILE A 23 11.33 19.60 3.88
N LEU A 24 10.16 20.25 3.84
CA LEU A 24 8.88 19.59 4.09
C LEU A 24 8.57 18.55 3.00
N ARG A 25 8.84 18.88 1.74
CA ARG A 25 8.69 17.95 0.61
C ARG A 25 9.62 16.75 0.75
N PHE A 26 10.89 16.99 1.06
CA PHE A 26 11.86 15.91 1.30
C PHE A 26 11.38 14.99 2.42
N LEU A 27 10.88 15.54 3.54
CA LEU A 27 10.40 14.73 4.66
C LEU A 27 9.17 13.89 4.30
N GLU A 28 8.22 14.44 3.54
CA GLU A 28 7.03 13.69 3.11
C GLU A 28 7.37 12.62 2.07
N ASP A 29 8.20 12.95 1.08
CA ASP A 29 8.67 11.98 0.09
C ASP A 29 9.45 10.85 0.77
N PHE A 30 10.30 11.19 1.74
CA PHE A 30 11.03 10.21 2.55
C PHE A 30 10.07 9.35 3.39
N ARG A 31 9.03 9.95 4.00
CA ARG A 31 8.02 9.22 4.76
C ARG A 31 7.27 8.22 3.88
N LEU A 32 6.82 8.65 2.69
CA LEU A 32 6.10 7.81 1.74
C LEU A 32 7.00 6.69 1.17
N MET A 33 8.25 6.99 0.86
CA MET A 33 9.22 5.99 0.39
C MET A 33 9.49 4.90 1.44
N HIS A 34 9.51 5.28 2.72
CA HIS A 34 9.73 4.37 3.84
C HIS A 34 8.44 3.82 4.46
N GLU A 35 7.28 4.15 3.90
CA GLU A 35 6.00 3.66 4.39
C GLU A 35 5.95 2.15 4.23
N LYS A 36 5.94 1.44 5.35
CA LYS A 36 5.86 -0.02 5.33
C LYS A 36 4.47 -0.40 4.85
N PRO A 37 4.34 -1.37 3.91
CA PRO A 37 3.04 -1.87 3.54
C PRO A 37 2.30 -2.37 4.79
N ALA A 38 1.01 -2.04 4.89
CA ALA A 38 0.19 -2.46 6.00
C ALA A 38 0.25 -4.00 6.15
N ALA A 39 0.41 -4.48 7.38
CA ALA A 39 0.53 -5.90 7.64
C ALA A 39 -0.75 -6.62 7.19
N SER A 40 -0.60 -7.62 6.33
CA SER A 40 -1.71 -8.48 5.93
C SER A 40 -1.99 -9.52 7.02
N LYS A 41 -3.27 -9.73 7.34
CA LYS A 41 -3.71 -10.80 8.25
C LYS A 41 -4.42 -11.88 7.44
N LEU A 42 -4.03 -13.14 7.65
CA LEU A 42 -4.75 -14.27 7.06
C LEU A 42 -6.14 -14.37 7.70
N ILE A 43 -7.14 -14.57 6.85
CA ILE A 43 -8.51 -14.85 7.27
C ILE A 43 -8.83 -16.31 6.98
N SER A 44 -9.52 -16.96 7.91
CA SER A 44 -10.10 -18.28 7.69
C SER A 44 -11.60 -18.10 7.46
N MET A 45 -12.11 -18.66 6.36
CA MET A 45 -13.52 -18.59 5.99
C MET A 45 -13.93 -19.92 5.36
N LYS A 46 -15.09 -20.44 5.77
CA LYS A 46 -15.72 -21.60 5.14
C LYS A 46 -16.56 -21.13 3.94
N VAL A 47 -16.42 -21.80 2.82
CA VAL A 47 -17.19 -21.55 1.59
C VAL A 47 -17.47 -22.89 0.91
N PRO A 48 -18.63 -23.06 0.25
CA PRO A 48 -18.92 -24.27 -0.51
C PRO A 48 -17.85 -24.54 -1.58
N GLU A 49 -17.44 -25.78 -1.72
CA GLU A 49 -16.37 -26.18 -2.66
C GLU A 49 -16.72 -25.85 -4.11
N SER A 50 -17.97 -26.11 -4.50
CA SER A 50 -18.50 -25.82 -5.83
C SER A 50 -18.41 -24.33 -6.16
N LEU A 51 -18.74 -23.47 -5.19
CA LEU A 51 -18.65 -22.02 -5.32
C LEU A 51 -17.20 -21.57 -5.48
N LEU A 52 -16.29 -22.09 -4.64
CA LEU A 52 -14.87 -21.74 -4.71
C LEU A 52 -14.24 -22.18 -6.03
N ALA A 53 -14.59 -23.36 -6.54
CA ALA A 53 -14.14 -23.87 -7.82
C ALA A 53 -14.62 -22.97 -8.98
N ALA A 54 -15.92 -22.67 -9.04
CA ALA A 54 -16.49 -21.79 -10.06
C ALA A 54 -15.89 -20.37 -10.00
N PHE A 55 -15.67 -19.84 -8.79
CA PHE A 55 -15.07 -18.53 -8.61
C PHE A 55 -13.62 -18.50 -9.11
N ARG A 56 -12.81 -19.52 -8.80
CA ARG A 56 -11.44 -19.64 -9.30
C ARG A 56 -11.39 -19.72 -10.82
N PHE A 57 -12.26 -20.53 -11.42
CA PHE A 57 -12.38 -20.66 -12.87
C PHE A 57 -12.71 -19.31 -13.55
N LYS A 58 -13.70 -18.59 -13.03
CA LYS A 58 -14.07 -17.27 -13.56
C LYS A 58 -12.95 -16.23 -13.42
N CYS A 59 -12.12 -16.34 -12.39
CA CYS A 59 -10.96 -15.47 -12.20
C CYS A 59 -9.84 -15.82 -13.18
N SER A 60 -9.57 -17.10 -13.43
CA SER A 60 -8.54 -17.52 -14.39
C SER A 60 -8.88 -17.12 -15.82
N GLU A 61 -10.15 -17.22 -16.22
CA GLU A 61 -10.63 -16.74 -17.53
C GLU A 61 -10.36 -15.24 -17.75
N ARG A 62 -10.30 -14.47 -16.67
CA ARG A 62 -10.04 -13.02 -16.69
C ARG A 62 -8.57 -12.67 -16.43
N GLY A 63 -7.69 -13.66 -16.28
CA GLY A 63 -6.28 -13.46 -15.96
C GLY A 63 -6.00 -12.90 -14.56
N VAL A 64 -6.96 -12.97 -13.63
CA VAL A 64 -6.83 -12.43 -12.27
C VAL A 64 -6.72 -13.55 -11.26
N LYS A 65 -5.83 -13.42 -10.27
CA LYS A 65 -5.78 -14.38 -9.14
C LYS A 65 -7.03 -14.22 -8.29
N TYR A 66 -7.66 -15.32 -7.90
CA TYR A 66 -8.91 -15.28 -7.10
C TYR A 66 -8.76 -14.47 -5.79
N GLN A 67 -7.60 -14.51 -5.14
CA GLN A 67 -7.30 -13.72 -3.95
C GLN A 67 -7.28 -12.21 -4.23
N THR A 68 -6.78 -11.79 -5.39
CA THR A 68 -6.83 -10.40 -5.83
C THR A 68 -8.28 -9.97 -6.01
N ARG A 69 -9.09 -10.81 -6.65
CA ARG A 69 -10.52 -10.52 -6.84
C ARG A 69 -11.28 -10.41 -5.51
N ILE A 70 -10.96 -11.24 -4.51
CA ILE A 70 -11.52 -11.11 -3.16
C ILE A 70 -11.18 -9.75 -2.56
N LYS A 71 -9.92 -9.31 -2.64
CA LYS A 71 -9.49 -8.00 -2.12
C LYS A 71 -10.19 -6.83 -2.82
N GLU A 72 -10.35 -6.91 -4.14
CA GLU A 72 -11.09 -5.91 -4.92
C GLU A 72 -12.54 -5.80 -4.44
N LEU A 73 -13.23 -6.94 -4.31
CA LEU A 73 -14.62 -6.98 -3.82
C LEU A 73 -14.75 -6.42 -2.41
N MET A 74 -13.83 -6.77 -1.50
CA MET A 74 -13.80 -6.22 -0.15
C MET A 74 -13.59 -4.71 -0.16
N THR A 75 -12.68 -4.21 -1.00
CA THR A 75 -12.35 -2.79 -1.10
C THR A 75 -13.53 -1.99 -1.66
N ALA A 76 -14.11 -2.46 -2.77
CA ALA A 76 -15.26 -1.85 -3.41
C ALA A 76 -16.47 -1.80 -2.45
N TRP A 77 -16.69 -2.87 -1.69
CA TRP A 77 -17.74 -2.90 -0.67
C TRP A 77 -17.54 -1.83 0.43
N VAL A 78 -16.31 -1.66 0.93
CA VAL A 78 -16.02 -0.69 1.99
C VAL A 78 -16.05 0.75 1.48
N GLN A 79 -15.63 0.98 0.23
CA GLN A 79 -15.58 2.31 -0.38
C GLN A 79 -16.94 2.80 -0.90
N GLY A 80 -17.98 1.96 -0.82
CA GLY A 80 -19.35 2.33 -1.18
C GLY A 80 -19.62 2.17 -2.68
N ASP A 81 -19.71 0.93 -3.15
CA ASP A 81 -20.55 0.63 -4.32
C ASP A 81 -22.03 0.74 -3.92
N GLU A 82 -22.59 1.96 -3.91
CA GLU A 82 -24.03 2.25 -3.72
C GLU A 82 -24.93 1.77 -4.89
N ASN A 83 -24.43 0.91 -5.79
CA ASN A 83 -25.12 0.56 -7.04
C ASN A 83 -25.89 -0.77 -7.02
N ASN A 84 -26.28 -1.28 -5.85
CA ASN A 84 -27.02 -2.54 -5.79
C ASN A 84 -28.19 -2.53 -4.80
N GLN A 85 -29.01 -1.47 -4.84
CA GLN A 85 -30.40 -1.49 -4.36
C GLN A 85 -31.26 -0.53 -5.20
N LYS A 86 -31.66 -0.93 -6.40
CA LYS A 86 -33.00 -0.62 -6.91
C LYS A 86 -33.56 -1.87 -7.55
N GLU A 87 -34.63 -2.33 -6.91
CA GLU A 87 -35.55 -3.40 -7.27
C GLU A 87 -36.11 -3.26 -8.70
#